data_AF-A0A968VPD1-F1
#
_entry.id   AF-A0A968VPD1-F1
#
_cell.length_a   1.000
_cell.length_b   1.000
_cell.length_c   1.000
_cell.angle_alpha   90.00
_cell.angle_beta   90.00
_cell.angle_gamma   90.00
#
_symmetry.space_group_name_H-M   'P 1'
#
loop_
_entity.id
_entity.type
_entity.pdbx_description
1 polymer ?
#
loop_
_entity_poly.entity_id
_entity_poly.type
_entity_poly.pdbx_seq_one_letter_code
_entity_poly.pdbx_strand_id
1 'polypeptide(L)'
;MEFLVSPPPHASHPSFPVVGLGASAGGLAALQQFFAAMPLNSQMAFVVILHLSPDYESHAAAILQRATAIAVQQVTEPVRVAPNTIYIIPPDRHLRMQDGMLVLTEAERPYGSRVAIDFFFRTLAESYTTYAACIVLSGAGADGSVGITRVKETGGVTFAQDPQEAAYDAMPRNAIATGMIDFVLPVAAMPTRLLTLWRNAAQIALPEGGNTPIIDQRMAAQEALRDVLANVRARTGYDFSYYKRPTLLRRIERRMQVTATADLLAYRDYLQNHPAEASQLLQDLLISVTNFFSR
;
A
#
# COMPACT_ATOMS: atom_id res chain seq x y z
N MET A 1 40.73 -14.26 21.72
CA MET A 1 39.96 -15.16 20.86
C MET A 1 38.49 -14.84 21.12
N GLU A 2 38.03 -13.72 20.57
CA GLU A 2 36.65 -13.22 20.75
C GLU A 2 35.76 -13.87 19.69
N PHE A 3 34.75 -14.60 20.14
CA PHE A 3 33.70 -15.12 19.28
C PHE A 3 32.79 -13.95 18.85
N LEU A 4 32.92 -13.55 17.59
CA LEU A 4 31.94 -12.70 16.91
C LEU A 4 30.62 -13.47 16.79
N VAL A 5 29.69 -13.20 17.71
CA VAL A 5 28.29 -13.60 17.57
C VAL A 5 27.75 -12.84 16.36
N SER A 6 27.41 -13.59 15.31
CA SER A 6 26.75 -13.03 14.12
C SER A 6 25.42 -12.38 14.53
N PRO A 7 25.06 -11.20 13.99
CA PRO A 7 23.76 -10.61 14.26
C PRO A 7 22.64 -11.57 13.81
N PRO A 8 21.49 -11.62 14.52
CA PRO A 8 20.38 -12.46 14.14
C PRO A 8 19.91 -12.12 12.70
N PRO A 9 19.41 -13.10 11.94
CA PRO A 9 18.93 -12.88 10.59
C PRO A 9 17.87 -11.77 10.59
N HIS A 10 18.00 -10.84 9.65
CA HIS A 10 17.09 -9.71 9.45
C HIS A 10 15.62 -10.15 9.57
N ALA A 11 14.83 -9.34 10.30
CA ALA A 11 13.42 -9.56 10.59
C ALA A 11 12.68 -10.22 9.41
N SER A 12 12.02 -11.34 9.71
CA SER A 12 11.15 -12.09 8.81
C SER A 12 10.36 -11.14 7.92
N HIS A 13 10.57 -11.21 6.60
CA HIS A 13 9.72 -10.50 5.65
C HIS A 13 8.24 -10.74 6.03
N PRO A 14 7.39 -9.70 6.05
CA PRO A 14 5.98 -9.88 6.33
C PRO A 14 5.41 -10.89 5.33
N SER A 15 4.80 -11.97 5.82
CA SER A 15 4.24 -13.05 5.00
C SER A 15 2.85 -12.72 4.44
N PHE A 16 2.30 -11.56 4.81
CA PHE A 16 0.98 -11.13 4.41
C PHE A 16 0.88 -9.60 4.31
N PRO A 17 -0.02 -9.09 3.45
CA PRO A 17 -0.28 -7.67 3.27
C PRO A 17 -0.98 -7.04 4.48
N VAL A 18 -0.61 -5.79 4.77
CA VAL A 18 -1.31 -4.95 5.75
C VAL A 18 -1.91 -3.74 5.05
N VAL A 19 -3.21 -3.56 5.26
CA VAL A 19 -4.01 -2.51 4.65
C VAL A 19 -4.31 -1.43 5.68
N GLY A 20 -3.76 -0.24 5.51
CA GLY A 20 -4.13 0.95 6.27
C GLY A 20 -5.36 1.63 5.66
N LEU A 21 -6.40 1.88 6.45
CA LEU A 21 -7.59 2.61 6.02
C LEU A 21 -7.70 3.91 6.81
N GLY A 22 -7.64 5.03 6.10
CA GLY A 22 -7.82 6.37 6.64
C GLY A 22 -9.21 6.92 6.34
N ALA A 23 -9.92 7.38 7.36
CA ALA A 23 -11.30 7.83 7.25
C ALA A 23 -11.61 8.95 8.25
N SER A 24 -12.59 9.80 7.93
CA SER A 24 -13.05 10.87 8.82
C SER A 24 -14.57 11.04 8.68
N ALA A 25 -15.08 12.26 8.44
CA ALA A 25 -16.49 12.53 8.22
C ALA A 25 -17.10 11.62 7.13
N GLY A 26 -18.19 10.91 7.47
CA GLY A 26 -18.84 9.92 6.59
C GLY A 26 -18.07 8.61 6.40
N GLY A 27 -16.88 8.50 6.99
CA GLY A 27 -15.97 7.37 6.81
C GLY A 27 -16.45 6.05 7.43
N LEU A 28 -17.26 6.09 8.49
CA LEU A 28 -17.78 4.88 9.14
C LEU A 28 -18.69 4.06 8.20
N ALA A 29 -19.57 4.73 7.45
CA ALA A 29 -20.43 4.07 6.47
C ALA A 29 -19.60 3.43 5.33
N ALA A 30 -18.56 4.13 4.86
CA ALA A 30 -17.62 3.59 3.88
C ALA A 30 -16.89 2.34 4.42
N LEU A 31 -16.39 2.39 5.66
CA LEU A 31 -15.75 1.23 6.29
C LEU A 31 -16.70 0.04 6.42
N GLN A 32 -17.97 0.26 6.79
CA GLN A 32 -18.97 -0.81 6.84
C GLN A 32 -19.20 -1.43 5.45
N GLN A 33 -19.33 -0.62 4.41
CA GLN A 33 -19.48 -1.10 3.03
C GLN A 33 -18.26 -1.89 2.57
N PHE A 34 -17.04 -1.40 2.88
CA PHE A 34 -15.79 -2.09 2.57
C PHE A 34 -15.73 -3.47 3.24
N PHE A 35 -15.95 -3.53 4.55
CA PHE A 35 -15.82 -4.77 5.31
C PHE A 35 -16.99 -5.75 5.10
N ALA A 36 -18.17 -5.27 4.71
CA ALA A 36 -19.28 -6.13 4.29
C ALA A 36 -18.96 -6.91 3.01
N ALA A 37 -18.13 -6.35 2.12
CA ALA A 37 -17.69 -7.00 0.88
C ALA A 37 -16.35 -7.75 1.03
N MET A 38 -15.66 -7.64 2.18
CA MET A 38 -14.39 -8.32 2.44
C MET A 38 -14.61 -9.72 3.05
N PRO A 39 -14.10 -10.81 2.42
CA PRO A 39 -14.22 -12.15 2.99
C PRO A 39 -13.35 -12.34 4.23
N LEU A 40 -13.80 -13.22 5.13
CA LEU A 40 -13.11 -13.54 6.39
C LEU A 40 -11.66 -14.01 6.19
N ASN A 41 -11.40 -14.78 5.14
CA ASN A 41 -10.11 -15.42 4.86
C ASN A 41 -9.29 -14.65 3.81
N SER A 42 -9.30 -13.33 3.87
CA SER A 42 -8.54 -12.47 2.95
C SER A 42 -7.02 -12.65 3.06
N GLN A 43 -6.55 -13.24 4.16
CA GLN A 43 -5.14 -13.34 4.54
C GLN A 43 -4.46 -11.95 4.65
N MET A 44 -5.26 -10.90 4.82
CA MET A 44 -4.82 -9.51 5.01
C MET A 44 -5.07 -9.12 6.46
N ALA A 45 -4.25 -8.23 7.02
CA ALA A 45 -4.62 -7.49 8.21
C ALA A 45 -5.05 -6.08 7.83
N PHE A 46 -5.99 -5.51 8.60
CA PHE A 46 -6.54 -4.19 8.35
C PHE A 46 -6.29 -3.30 9.56
N VAL A 47 -5.87 -2.06 9.33
CA VAL A 47 -5.67 -1.08 10.39
C VAL A 47 -6.43 0.18 10.03
N VAL A 48 -7.45 0.47 10.83
CA VAL A 48 -8.40 1.57 10.63
C VAL A 48 -7.98 2.75 11.51
N ILE A 49 -7.61 3.84 10.84
CA ILE A 49 -7.36 5.13 11.44
C ILE A 49 -8.58 6.02 11.14
N LEU A 50 -9.40 6.24 12.15
CA LEU A 50 -10.66 6.96 12.03
C LEU A 50 -10.61 8.24 12.86
N HIS A 51 -10.75 9.39 12.22
CA HIS A 51 -11.00 10.64 12.93
C HIS A 51 -12.46 10.66 13.39
N LEU A 52 -12.65 10.51 14.70
CA LEU A 52 -13.95 10.69 15.34
C LEU A 52 -14.01 12.05 16.03
N SER A 53 -15.21 12.61 16.13
CA SER A 53 -15.44 13.73 17.05
C SER A 53 -15.21 13.22 18.48
N PRO A 54 -14.48 13.95 19.34
CA PRO A 54 -14.26 13.56 20.73
C PRO A 54 -15.55 13.45 21.56
N ASP A 55 -16.66 14.04 21.08
CA ASP A 55 -17.97 14.01 21.73
C ASP A 55 -18.75 12.70 21.52
N TYR A 56 -18.26 11.78 20.70
CA TYR A 56 -18.88 10.47 20.49
C TYR A 56 -18.08 9.39 21.21
N GLU A 57 -18.71 8.71 22.19
CA GLU A 57 -18.21 7.44 22.69
C GLU A 57 -17.99 6.50 21.49
N SER A 58 -16.73 6.12 21.26
CA SER A 58 -16.35 5.36 20.07
C SER A 58 -16.87 3.92 20.18
N HIS A 59 -18.12 3.73 19.76
CA HIS A 59 -18.67 2.42 19.45
C HIS A 59 -18.21 1.93 18.06
N ALA A 60 -17.22 2.58 17.44
CA ALA A 60 -16.79 2.27 16.08
C ALA A 60 -16.36 0.80 15.93
N ALA A 61 -15.62 0.25 16.90
CA ALA A 61 -15.26 -1.17 16.91
C ALA A 61 -16.50 -2.08 16.88
N ALA A 62 -17.49 -1.81 17.74
CA ALA A 62 -18.73 -2.59 17.81
C ALA A 62 -19.60 -2.42 16.56
N ILE A 63 -19.64 -1.22 15.97
CA ILE A 63 -20.38 -0.93 14.74
C ILE A 63 -19.74 -1.66 13.56
N LEU A 64 -18.42 -1.63 13.43
CA LEU A 64 -17.71 -2.37 12.39
C LEU A 64 -17.85 -3.88 12.57
N GLN A 65 -17.81 -4.38 13.81
CA GLN A 65 -17.97 -5.80 14.08
C GLN A 65 -19.33 -6.34 13.60
N ARG A 66 -20.38 -5.52 13.57
CA ARG A 66 -21.70 -5.91 13.02
C ARG A 66 -21.71 -6.04 11.49
N ALA A 67 -20.77 -5.40 10.80
CA ALA A 67 -20.70 -5.39 9.34
C ALA A 67 -19.83 -6.52 8.78
N THR A 68 -19.11 -7.27 9.61
CA THR A 68 -18.15 -8.29 9.15
C THR A 68 -17.96 -9.44 10.13
N ALA A 69 -17.60 -10.61 9.60
CA ALA A 69 -17.18 -11.75 10.40
C ALA A 69 -15.71 -11.67 10.83
N ILE A 70 -14.92 -10.75 10.24
CA ILE A 70 -13.52 -10.52 10.63
C ILE A 70 -13.48 -9.98 12.05
N ALA A 71 -12.55 -10.46 12.87
CA ALA A 71 -12.40 -9.99 14.25
C ALA A 71 -11.98 -8.52 14.26
N VAL A 72 -12.74 -7.68 14.97
CA VAL A 72 -12.44 -6.26 15.17
C VAL A 72 -11.89 -6.04 16.58
N GLN A 73 -10.67 -5.52 16.66
CA GLN A 73 -9.95 -5.26 17.91
C GLN A 73 -9.58 -3.77 17.99
N GLN A 74 -10.03 -3.09 19.04
CA GLN A 74 -9.47 -1.78 19.37
C GLN A 74 -8.09 -1.96 20.00
N VAL A 75 -7.11 -1.19 19.52
CA VAL A 75 -5.75 -1.25 20.06
C VAL A 75 -5.69 -0.46 21.36
N THR A 76 -5.41 -1.11 22.47
CA THR A 76 -5.25 -0.49 23.80
C THR A 76 -3.84 -0.64 24.36
N GLU A 77 -3.07 -1.58 23.83
CA GLU A 77 -1.69 -1.89 24.19
C GLU A 77 -0.93 -2.36 22.93
N PRO A 78 0.41 -2.40 22.96
CA PRO A 78 1.19 -2.92 21.84
C PRO A 78 0.74 -4.32 21.43
N VAL A 79 0.38 -4.49 20.16
CA VAL A 79 -0.16 -5.76 19.63
C VAL A 79 0.55 -6.15 18.34
N ARG A 80 0.94 -7.43 18.22
CA ARG A 80 1.46 -7.99 16.98
C ARG A 80 0.33 -8.16 15.97
N VAL A 81 0.54 -7.66 14.76
CA VAL A 81 -0.44 -7.75 13.68
C VAL A 81 -0.60 -9.20 13.25
N ALA A 82 -1.85 -9.64 13.13
CA ALA A 82 -2.23 -10.95 12.61
C ALA A 82 -3.14 -10.80 11.38
N PRO A 83 -3.05 -11.73 10.40
CA PRO A 83 -3.97 -11.74 9.26
C PRO A 83 -5.41 -12.00 9.72
N ASN A 84 -6.37 -11.64 8.87
CA ASN A 84 -7.82 -11.78 9.13
C ASN A 84 -8.26 -11.07 10.42
N THR A 85 -7.66 -9.91 10.70
CA THR A 85 -7.98 -9.09 11.87
C THR A 85 -8.08 -7.63 11.45
N ILE A 86 -9.07 -6.91 12.00
CA ILE A 86 -9.24 -5.48 11.86
C ILE A 86 -8.82 -4.82 13.17
N TYR A 87 -7.82 -3.98 13.12
CA TYR A 87 -7.38 -3.16 14.24
C TYR A 87 -7.94 -1.75 14.08
N ILE A 88 -8.50 -1.19 15.15
CA ILE A 88 -8.98 0.19 15.14
C ILE A 88 -8.26 1.03 16.20
N ILE A 89 -7.88 2.25 15.80
CA ILE A 89 -7.27 3.22 16.70
C ILE A 89 -8.26 3.67 17.79
N PRO A 90 -7.84 3.80 19.05
CA PRO A 90 -8.66 4.44 20.08
C PRO A 90 -8.72 5.97 19.87
N PRO A 91 -9.73 6.67 20.42
CA PRO A 91 -9.78 8.13 20.40
C PRO A 91 -8.54 8.78 21.03
N ASP A 92 -8.20 10.00 20.59
CA ASP A 92 -7.13 10.85 21.16
C ASP A 92 -5.74 10.19 21.26
N ARG A 93 -5.45 9.27 20.34
CA ARG A 93 -4.15 8.59 20.22
C ARG A 93 -3.66 8.61 18.78
N HIS A 94 -2.36 8.42 18.62
CA HIS A 94 -1.76 8.04 17.35
C HIS A 94 -1.40 6.56 17.39
N LEU A 95 -1.38 5.94 16.22
CA LEU A 95 -0.96 4.55 16.04
C LEU A 95 0.21 4.53 15.08
N ARG A 96 1.27 3.80 15.44
CA ARG A 96 2.40 3.53 14.54
C ARG A 96 2.57 2.04 14.31
N MET A 97 3.02 1.71 13.11
CA MET A 97 3.56 0.39 12.81
C MET A 97 5.06 0.37 13.14
N GLN A 98 5.50 -0.63 13.90
CA GLN A 98 6.91 -0.89 14.14
C GLN A 98 7.15 -2.40 14.23
N ASP A 99 8.02 -2.94 13.38
CA ASP A 99 8.49 -4.34 13.45
C ASP A 99 7.34 -5.37 13.49
N GLY A 100 6.25 -5.09 12.76
CA GLY A 100 5.04 -5.93 12.72
C GLY A 100 4.12 -5.78 13.94
N MET A 101 4.36 -4.78 14.79
CA MET A 101 3.51 -4.43 15.92
C MET A 101 2.84 -3.07 15.72
N LEU A 102 1.61 -2.97 16.21
CA LEU A 102 0.90 -1.71 16.37
C LEU A 102 1.18 -1.17 17.76
N VAL A 103 1.70 0.05 17.83
CA VAL A 103 2.07 0.72 19.07
C VAL A 103 1.34 2.05 19.16
N LEU A 104 0.69 2.30 20.30
CA LEU A 104 0.07 3.59 20.58
C LEU A 104 1.11 4.62 20.98
N THR A 105 0.94 5.85 20.51
CA THR A 105 1.71 7.01 20.93
C THR A 105 0.78 8.15 21.30
N GLU A 106 1.21 9.01 22.22
CA GLU A 106 0.47 10.21 22.57
C GLU A 106 0.42 11.17 21.38
N ALA A 107 -0.70 11.85 21.20
CA ALA A 107 -0.80 12.94 20.24
C ALA A 107 -0.04 14.15 20.83
N GLU A 108 1.11 14.51 20.26
CA GLU A 108 1.99 15.56 20.80
C GLU A 108 1.31 16.95 20.91
N ARG A 109 0.18 17.18 20.22
CA ARG A 109 -0.60 18.44 20.25
C ARG A 109 -2.10 18.22 19.99
N PRO A 110 -3.00 19.14 20.41
CA PRO A 110 -4.44 19.11 20.08
C PRO A 110 -4.73 19.11 18.56
N TYR A 111 -3.82 19.68 17.75
CA TYR A 111 -3.89 19.66 16.28
C TYR A 111 -3.23 18.42 15.65
N GLY A 112 -2.47 17.64 16.43
CA GLY A 112 -1.77 16.43 15.96
C GLY A 112 -2.73 15.34 15.49
N SER A 113 -3.95 15.31 16.03
CA SER A 113 -5.02 14.39 15.60
C SER A 113 -5.40 14.55 14.13
N ARG A 114 -5.06 15.68 13.48
CA ARG A 114 -5.38 15.94 12.06
C ARG A 114 -4.40 15.31 11.07
N VAL A 115 -3.35 14.63 11.54
CA VAL A 115 -2.34 13.95 10.69
C VAL A 115 -2.12 12.50 11.12
N ALA A 116 -3.08 11.90 11.83
CA ALA A 116 -2.94 10.54 12.36
C ALA A 116 -2.88 9.50 11.22
N ILE A 117 -3.61 9.75 10.12
CA ILE A 117 -3.60 8.87 8.95
C ILE A 117 -2.24 8.97 8.24
N ASP A 118 -1.76 10.19 7.98
CA ASP A 118 -0.44 10.44 7.39
C ASP A 118 0.68 9.80 8.21
N PHE A 119 0.62 9.94 9.53
CA PHE A 119 1.58 9.35 10.46
C PHE A 119 1.57 7.81 10.36
N PHE A 120 0.39 7.19 10.44
CA PHE A 120 0.28 5.74 10.36
C PHE A 120 0.76 5.21 8.99
N PHE A 121 0.28 5.79 7.88
CA PHE A 121 0.66 5.39 6.52
C PHE A 121 2.17 5.43 6.30
N ARG A 122 2.87 6.47 6.82
CA ARG A 122 4.33 6.55 6.75
C ARG A 122 5.00 5.37 7.46
N THR A 123 4.60 5.08 8.70
CA THR A 123 5.21 3.99 9.47
C THR A 123 4.88 2.60 8.92
N LEU A 124 3.68 2.43 8.36
CA LEU A 124 3.27 1.23 7.66
C LEU A 124 4.11 1.00 6.40
N ALA A 125 4.29 2.04 5.58
CA ALA A 125 5.12 2.02 4.39
C ALA A 125 6.57 1.60 4.69
N GLU A 126 7.13 2.10 5.80
CA GLU A 126 8.50 1.77 6.22
C GLU A 126 8.63 0.33 6.73
N SER A 127 7.60 -0.19 7.39
CA SER A 127 7.63 -1.54 7.97
C SER A 127 7.27 -2.64 6.96
N TYR A 128 6.30 -2.38 6.05
CA TYR A 128 5.75 -3.39 5.14
C TYR A 128 6.13 -3.18 3.68
N THR A 129 6.59 -1.99 3.27
CA THR A 129 7.06 -1.70 1.91
C THR A 129 6.08 -2.14 0.81
N THR A 130 6.43 -3.12 -0.03
CA THR A 130 5.57 -3.68 -1.09
C THR A 130 4.36 -4.46 -0.58
N TYR A 131 4.34 -4.83 0.71
CA TYR A 131 3.20 -5.48 1.37
C TYR A 131 2.25 -4.48 2.02
N ALA A 132 2.53 -3.17 1.93
CA ALA A 132 1.64 -2.13 2.39
C ALA A 132 0.62 -1.77 1.31
N ALA A 133 -0.66 -1.73 1.69
CA ALA A 133 -1.70 -1.04 0.93
C ALA A 133 -2.30 0.07 1.79
N CYS A 134 -2.63 1.22 1.21
CA CYS A 134 -3.26 2.32 1.93
C CYS A 134 -4.47 2.86 1.17
N ILE A 135 -5.58 3.07 1.89
CA ILE A 135 -6.86 3.50 1.34
C ILE A 135 -7.30 4.78 2.04
N VAL A 136 -7.56 5.83 1.27
CA VAL A 136 -8.21 7.06 1.77
C VAL A 136 -9.68 7.03 1.41
N LEU A 137 -10.53 7.04 2.43
CA LEU A 137 -11.99 7.05 2.34
C LEU A 137 -12.55 8.44 2.61
N SER A 138 -13.88 8.55 2.57
CA SER A 138 -14.65 9.76 2.88
C SER A 138 -14.13 10.47 4.13
N GLY A 139 -14.01 11.79 4.00
CA GLY A 139 -13.56 12.65 5.08
C GLY A 139 -13.32 14.09 4.67
N ALA A 140 -13.23 14.97 5.67
CA ALA A 140 -12.89 16.38 5.49
C ALA A 140 -11.38 16.59 5.60
N GLY A 141 -10.84 17.55 4.84
CA GLY A 141 -9.42 17.91 4.89
C GLY A 141 -8.55 17.11 3.93
N ALA A 142 -7.28 16.93 4.27
CA ALA A 142 -6.25 16.37 3.39
C ALA A 142 -5.40 15.26 4.05
N ASP A 143 -5.75 14.82 5.28
CA ASP A 143 -4.98 13.78 5.97
C ASP A 143 -4.99 12.46 5.16
N GLY A 144 -3.86 11.76 5.18
CA GLY A 144 -3.55 10.59 4.36
C GLY A 144 -2.84 10.92 3.06
N SER A 145 -2.89 12.17 2.57
CA SER A 145 -2.27 12.56 1.29
C SER A 145 -0.74 12.49 1.33
N VAL A 146 -0.12 12.94 2.42
CA VAL A 146 1.35 12.91 2.57
C VAL A 146 1.81 11.47 2.80
N GLY A 147 1.05 10.70 3.58
CA GLY A 147 1.29 9.29 3.86
C GLY A 147 1.24 8.42 2.60
N ILE A 148 0.27 8.65 1.71
CA ILE A 148 0.15 7.97 0.41
C ILE A 148 1.44 8.12 -0.41
N THR A 149 2.02 9.33 -0.46
CA THR A 149 3.28 9.55 -1.19
C THR A 149 4.38 8.63 -0.67
N ARG A 150 4.46 8.42 0.65
CA ARG A 150 5.45 7.51 1.24
C ARG A 150 5.17 6.04 0.92
N VAL A 151 3.90 5.63 0.96
CA VAL A 151 3.48 4.28 0.57
C VAL A 151 3.90 4.01 -0.87
N LYS A 152 3.65 4.96 -1.77
CA LYS A 152 4.05 4.92 -3.17
C LYS A 152 5.57 4.81 -3.33
N GLU A 153 6.32 5.65 -2.62
CA GLU A 153 7.79 5.66 -2.63
C GLU A 153 8.40 4.33 -2.17
N THR A 154 7.78 3.64 -1.20
CA THR A 154 8.28 2.37 -0.67
C THR A 154 7.81 1.14 -1.46
N GLY A 155 6.97 1.35 -2.47
CA GLY A 155 6.51 0.32 -3.38
C GLY A 155 5.16 -0.30 -3.02
N GLY A 156 4.45 0.25 -2.03
CA GLY A 156 3.09 -0.15 -1.68
C GLY A 156 2.04 0.29 -2.70
N VAL A 157 0.80 -0.13 -2.47
CA VAL A 157 -0.36 0.17 -3.34
C VAL A 157 -1.28 1.17 -2.66
N THR A 158 -1.82 2.11 -3.43
CA THR A 158 -2.61 3.23 -2.91
C THR A 158 -3.98 3.32 -3.58
N PHE A 159 -5.01 3.55 -2.76
CA PHE A 159 -6.40 3.65 -3.18
C PHE A 159 -7.02 4.95 -2.65
N ALA A 160 -7.94 5.50 -3.41
CA ALA A 160 -8.86 6.53 -2.94
C ALA A 160 -10.30 6.09 -3.26
N GLN A 161 -11.23 6.38 -2.35
CA GLN A 161 -12.66 6.29 -2.62
C GLN A 161 -13.00 7.20 -3.80
N ASP A 162 -13.86 6.72 -4.71
CA ASP A 162 -14.42 7.56 -5.76
C ASP A 162 -15.11 8.79 -5.13
N PRO A 163 -14.62 10.02 -5.42
CA PRO A 163 -15.19 11.24 -4.88
C PRO A 163 -16.70 11.41 -5.14
N GLN A 164 -17.26 10.75 -6.15
CA GLN A 164 -18.67 10.87 -6.51
C GLN A 164 -19.61 10.16 -5.53
N GLU A 165 -19.14 9.13 -4.80
CA GLU A 165 -19.93 8.42 -3.78
C GLU A 165 -19.47 8.73 -2.34
N ALA A 166 -18.41 9.52 -2.18
CA ALA A 166 -17.94 9.94 -0.88
C ALA A 166 -18.93 10.94 -0.26
N ALA A 167 -19.38 10.66 0.97
CA ALA A 167 -20.21 11.61 1.71
C ALA A 167 -19.49 12.94 1.95
N TYR A 168 -18.17 12.88 2.15
CA TYR A 168 -17.25 14.01 2.18
C TYR A 168 -16.07 13.70 1.27
N ASP A 169 -15.96 14.42 0.16
CA ASP A 169 -15.05 14.09 -0.92
C ASP A 169 -13.67 14.78 -0.84
N ALA A 170 -13.49 15.68 0.14
CA ALA A 170 -12.26 16.46 0.27
C ALA A 170 -11.02 15.58 0.49
N MET A 171 -11.06 14.62 1.43
CA MET A 171 -9.91 13.72 1.66
C MET A 171 -9.56 12.88 0.43
N PRO A 172 -10.50 12.15 -0.20
CA PRO A 172 -10.21 11.43 -1.44
C PRO A 172 -9.70 12.32 -2.58
N ARG A 173 -10.26 13.52 -2.78
CA ARG A 173 -9.78 14.45 -3.81
C ARG A 173 -8.35 14.93 -3.55
N ASN A 174 -8.01 15.26 -2.30
CA ASN A 174 -6.65 15.66 -1.95
C ASN A 174 -5.65 14.52 -2.17
N ALA A 175 -6.03 13.29 -1.78
CA ALA A 175 -5.24 12.10 -2.04
C ALA A 175 -5.02 11.89 -3.55
N ILE A 176 -6.05 12.01 -4.38
CA ILE A 176 -5.95 11.90 -5.85
C ILE A 176 -5.06 13.00 -6.44
N ALA A 177 -5.18 14.24 -5.95
CA ALA A 177 -4.42 15.39 -6.43
C ALA A 177 -2.90 15.24 -6.24
N THR A 178 -2.45 14.35 -5.35
CA THR A 178 -1.02 14.01 -5.22
C THR A 178 -0.44 13.33 -6.48
N GLY A 179 -1.28 12.74 -7.34
CA GLY A 179 -0.85 11.88 -8.43
C GLY A 179 -0.29 10.53 -7.96
N MET A 180 -0.41 10.21 -6.67
CA MET A 180 0.17 9.01 -6.06
C MET A 180 -0.87 7.91 -5.79
N ILE A 181 -2.12 8.07 -6.23
CA ILE A 181 -3.17 7.04 -6.14
C ILE A 181 -3.09 6.09 -7.34
N ASP A 182 -3.08 4.77 -7.10
CA ASP A 182 -3.15 3.76 -8.16
C ASP A 182 -4.59 3.51 -8.62
N PHE A 183 -5.53 3.51 -7.69
CA PHE A 183 -6.91 3.13 -7.94
C PHE A 183 -7.88 4.11 -7.29
N VAL A 184 -8.72 4.73 -8.12
CA VAL A 184 -9.92 5.44 -7.68
C VAL A 184 -11.09 4.52 -7.96
N LEU A 185 -11.78 4.06 -6.91
CA LEU A 185 -12.82 3.03 -7.02
C LEU A 185 -13.98 3.30 -6.07
N PRO A 186 -15.20 2.86 -6.42
CA PRO A 186 -16.25 2.64 -5.45
C PRO A 186 -15.78 1.73 -4.31
N VAL A 187 -16.16 2.04 -3.07
CA VAL A 187 -15.69 1.35 -1.86
C VAL A 187 -15.98 -0.16 -1.92
N ALA A 188 -17.15 -0.55 -2.42
CA ALA A 188 -17.53 -1.96 -2.57
C ALA A 188 -16.63 -2.74 -3.55
N ALA A 189 -15.94 -2.07 -4.48
CA ALA A 189 -15.06 -2.72 -5.45
C ALA A 189 -13.61 -2.91 -4.93
N MET A 190 -13.21 -2.16 -3.89
CA MET A 190 -11.84 -2.18 -3.37
C MET A 190 -11.43 -3.54 -2.78
N PRO A 191 -12.27 -4.27 -2.01
CA PRO A 191 -11.92 -5.60 -1.50
C PRO A 191 -11.52 -6.58 -2.59
N THR A 192 -12.33 -6.69 -3.65
CA THR A 192 -12.03 -7.55 -4.79
C THR A 192 -10.71 -7.15 -5.45
N ARG A 193 -10.47 -5.84 -5.64
CA ARG A 193 -9.22 -5.37 -6.24
C ARG A 193 -8.00 -5.73 -5.38
N LEU A 194 -8.05 -5.52 -4.07
CA LEU A 194 -6.99 -5.91 -3.14
C LEU A 194 -6.67 -7.41 -3.23
N LEU A 195 -7.70 -8.25 -3.21
CA LEU A 195 -7.55 -9.71 -3.29
C LEU A 195 -6.90 -10.13 -4.61
N THR A 196 -7.29 -9.51 -5.73
CA THR A 196 -6.66 -9.75 -7.03
C THR A 196 -5.19 -9.37 -7.01
N LEU A 197 -4.85 -8.17 -6.55
CA LEU A 197 -3.45 -7.71 -6.48
C LEU A 197 -2.60 -8.63 -5.63
N TRP A 198 -3.11 -9.05 -4.48
CA TRP A 198 -2.38 -9.92 -3.56
C TRP A 198 -2.19 -11.34 -4.12
N ARG A 199 -3.24 -11.93 -4.73
CA ARG A 199 -3.13 -13.23 -5.41
C ARG A 199 -2.08 -13.19 -6.53
N ASN A 200 -2.08 -12.13 -7.31
CA ASN A 200 -1.10 -11.96 -8.38
C ASN A 200 0.32 -11.79 -7.81
N ALA A 201 0.49 -10.98 -6.76
CA ALA A 201 1.77 -10.82 -6.07
C ALA A 201 2.31 -12.15 -5.52
N ALA A 202 1.44 -12.98 -4.93
CA ALA A 202 1.80 -14.31 -4.45
C ALA A 202 2.22 -15.27 -5.59
N GLN A 203 1.66 -15.11 -6.80
CA GLN A 203 2.05 -15.89 -7.98
C GLN A 203 3.36 -15.42 -8.64
N ILE A 204 3.71 -14.13 -8.48
CA ILE A 204 4.98 -13.58 -8.97
C ILE A 204 6.17 -14.13 -8.14
N ALA A 205 5.92 -14.59 -6.90
CA ALA A 205 6.93 -15.20 -6.05
C ALA A 205 7.14 -16.69 -6.37
N LEU A 206 8.19 -16.97 -7.16
CA LEU A 206 8.88 -18.26 -7.40
C LEU A 206 8.16 -19.32 -8.25
N PRO A 207 8.69 -19.67 -9.45
CA PRO A 207 8.60 -21.04 -9.91
C PRO A 207 9.45 -21.90 -8.96
N GLU A 208 8.80 -22.67 -8.10
CA GLU A 208 9.46 -23.81 -7.46
C GLU A 208 9.92 -24.76 -8.57
N GLY A 209 11.24 -24.81 -8.80
CA GLY A 209 11.90 -25.95 -9.45
C GLY A 209 11.44 -26.30 -10.88
N GLY A 210 11.19 -25.32 -11.75
CA GLY A 210 11.00 -25.56 -13.18
C GLY A 210 12.34 -25.84 -13.88
N ASN A 211 12.41 -26.95 -14.63
CA ASN A 211 13.60 -27.57 -15.24
C ASN A 211 14.31 -26.76 -16.37
N THR A 212 14.32 -25.42 -16.32
CA THR A 212 15.06 -24.55 -17.24
C THR A 212 16.38 -24.13 -16.57
N PRO A 213 17.54 -24.16 -17.26
CA PRO A 213 18.79 -23.68 -16.66
C PRO A 213 18.61 -22.24 -16.15
N ILE A 214 18.93 -22.01 -14.87
CA ILE A 214 18.83 -20.71 -14.16
C ILE A 214 19.47 -19.56 -14.95
N ILE A 215 20.42 -19.86 -15.83
CA ILE A 215 21.11 -18.91 -16.71
C ILE A 215 20.18 -18.34 -17.80
N ASP A 216 19.37 -19.19 -18.46
CA ASP A 216 18.51 -18.77 -19.57
C ASP A 216 17.39 -17.85 -19.09
N GLN A 217 16.79 -18.15 -17.93
CA GLN A 217 15.77 -17.30 -17.31
C GLN A 217 16.34 -15.93 -16.90
N ARG A 218 17.57 -15.88 -16.38
CA ARG A 218 18.23 -14.62 -16.02
C ARG A 218 18.57 -13.77 -17.25
N MET A 219 18.98 -14.40 -18.34
CA MET A 219 19.24 -13.72 -19.61
C MET A 219 17.95 -13.16 -20.20
N ALA A 220 16.89 -13.96 -20.26
CA ALA A 220 15.57 -13.53 -20.76
C ALA A 220 14.98 -12.38 -19.92
N ALA A 221 15.07 -12.44 -18.59
CA ALA A 221 14.64 -11.35 -17.72
C ALA A 221 15.49 -10.07 -17.93
N GLN A 222 16.79 -10.21 -18.23
CA GLN A 222 17.67 -9.07 -18.48
C GLN A 222 17.38 -8.41 -19.83
N GLU A 223 17.00 -9.19 -20.84
CA GLU A 223 16.53 -8.70 -22.13
C GLU A 223 15.16 -8.01 -22.00
N ALA A 224 14.21 -8.65 -21.31
CA ALA A 224 12.91 -8.06 -21.03
C ALA A 224 13.01 -6.72 -20.28
N LEU A 225 13.95 -6.60 -19.32
CA LEU A 225 14.23 -5.32 -18.65
C LEU A 225 14.69 -4.25 -19.65
N ARG A 226 15.60 -4.59 -20.57
CA ARG A 226 16.09 -3.64 -21.58
C ARG A 226 14.96 -3.20 -22.50
N ASP A 227 14.11 -4.14 -22.92
CA ASP A 227 12.97 -3.85 -23.78
C ASP A 227 11.95 -2.93 -23.10
N VAL A 228 11.67 -3.16 -21.81
CA VAL A 228 10.81 -2.29 -21.00
C VAL A 228 11.38 -0.87 -20.95
N LEU A 229 12.67 -0.72 -20.63
CA LEU A 229 13.32 0.60 -20.57
C LEU A 229 13.36 1.30 -21.93
N ALA A 230 13.63 0.54 -23.01
CA ALA A 230 13.61 1.05 -24.37
C ALA A 230 12.21 1.53 -24.78
N ASN A 231 11.16 0.79 -24.42
CA ASN A 231 9.77 1.18 -24.68
C ASN A 231 9.39 2.47 -23.96
N VAL A 232 9.74 2.58 -22.66
CA VAL A 232 9.52 3.82 -21.88
C VAL A 232 10.26 4.99 -22.53
N ARG A 233 11.53 4.83 -22.89
CA ARG A 233 12.31 5.87 -23.57
C ARG A 233 11.69 6.27 -24.90
N ALA A 234 11.26 5.31 -25.72
CA ALA A 234 10.66 5.58 -27.02
C ALA A 234 9.33 6.33 -26.91
N ARG A 235 8.51 6.04 -25.90
CA ARG A 235 7.19 6.65 -25.73
C ARG A 235 7.20 7.95 -24.93
N THR A 236 8.17 8.14 -24.04
CA THR A 236 8.18 9.27 -23.09
C THR A 236 9.39 10.19 -23.20
N GLY A 237 10.45 9.77 -23.90
CA GLY A 237 11.70 10.52 -24.02
C GLY A 237 12.67 10.38 -22.84
N TYR A 238 12.26 9.76 -21.72
CA TYR A 238 13.12 9.62 -20.54
C TYR A 238 14.03 8.38 -20.62
N ASP A 239 15.32 8.57 -20.37
CA ASP A 239 16.31 7.49 -20.35
C ASP A 239 16.68 7.10 -18.91
N PHE A 240 16.42 5.83 -18.57
CA PHE A 240 16.70 5.25 -17.26
C PHE A 240 17.93 4.32 -17.24
N SER A 241 18.75 4.32 -18.29
CA SER A 241 19.92 3.44 -18.42
C SER A 241 20.96 3.62 -17.30
N TYR A 242 20.99 4.79 -16.66
CA TYR A 242 21.91 5.11 -15.55
C TYR A 242 21.33 4.88 -14.15
N TYR A 243 20.08 4.42 -14.05
CA TYR A 243 19.44 4.17 -12.76
C TYR A 243 19.93 2.88 -12.13
N LYS A 244 19.96 2.87 -10.78
CA LYS A 244 20.29 1.65 -10.03
C LYS A 244 19.26 0.56 -10.32
N ARG A 245 19.73 -0.58 -10.85
CA ARG A 245 18.90 -1.73 -11.24
C ARG A 245 17.90 -2.18 -10.16
N PRO A 246 18.25 -2.28 -8.86
CA PRO A 246 17.28 -2.66 -7.82
C PRO A 246 16.10 -1.68 -7.69
N THR A 247 16.33 -0.38 -7.91
CA THR A 247 15.28 0.63 -7.88
C THR A 247 14.32 0.46 -9.05
N LEU A 248 14.86 0.22 -10.25
CA LEU A 248 14.05 -0.04 -11.45
C LEU A 248 13.19 -1.28 -11.29
N LEU A 249 13.80 -2.39 -10.85
CA LEU A 249 13.09 -3.67 -10.68
C LEU A 249 11.96 -3.56 -9.67
N ARG A 250 12.16 -2.92 -8.52
CA ARG A 250 11.07 -2.72 -7.53
C ARG A 250 9.88 -1.93 -8.10
N ARG A 251 10.14 -0.94 -8.94
CA ARG A 251 9.08 -0.14 -9.58
C ARG A 251 8.36 -0.92 -10.67
N ILE A 252 9.11 -1.70 -11.44
CA ILE A 252 8.52 -2.57 -12.47
C ILE A 252 7.72 -3.69 -11.82
N GLU A 253 8.24 -4.36 -10.78
CA GLU A 253 7.52 -5.37 -9.98
C GLU A 253 6.21 -4.80 -9.41
N ARG A 254 6.22 -3.56 -8.96
CA ARG A 254 5.00 -2.87 -8.53
C ARG A 254 4.01 -2.64 -9.68
N ARG A 255 4.47 -2.15 -10.84
CA ARG A 255 3.60 -2.04 -12.02
C ARG A 255 3.06 -3.40 -12.47
N MET A 256 3.87 -4.46 -12.34
CA MET A 256 3.45 -5.83 -12.60
C MET A 256 2.30 -6.25 -11.68
N GLN A 257 2.38 -5.91 -10.39
CA GLN A 257 1.28 -6.14 -9.46
C GLN A 257 0.02 -5.36 -9.88
N VAL A 258 0.16 -4.07 -10.18
CA VAL A 258 -0.94 -3.18 -10.59
C VAL A 258 -1.62 -3.66 -11.89
N THR A 259 -0.84 -4.17 -12.84
CA THR A 259 -1.31 -4.63 -14.15
C THR A 259 -1.64 -6.13 -14.20
N ALA A 260 -1.47 -6.83 -13.09
CA ALA A 260 -1.73 -8.28 -12.99
C ALA A 260 -0.86 -9.15 -13.92
N THR A 261 0.40 -8.76 -14.15
CA THR A 261 1.34 -9.53 -15.00
C THR A 261 2.27 -10.39 -14.15
N ALA A 262 2.44 -11.67 -14.51
CA ALA A 262 3.12 -12.66 -13.69
C ALA A 262 4.65 -12.53 -13.63
N ASP A 263 5.28 -11.99 -14.68
CA ASP A 263 6.72 -11.81 -14.75
C ASP A 263 7.09 -10.62 -15.64
N LEU A 264 8.40 -10.35 -15.71
CA LEU A 264 8.93 -9.22 -16.47
C LEU A 264 8.72 -9.36 -18.00
N LEU A 265 8.63 -10.60 -18.51
CA LEU A 265 8.36 -10.86 -19.93
C LEU A 265 6.90 -10.54 -20.24
N ALA A 266 5.96 -11.04 -19.42
CA ALA A 266 4.54 -10.74 -19.53
C ALA A 266 4.28 -9.23 -19.39
N TYR A 267 5.02 -8.55 -18.51
CA TYR A 267 4.91 -7.10 -18.36
C TYR A 267 5.46 -6.33 -19.55
N ARG A 268 6.59 -6.75 -20.13
CA ARG A 268 7.09 -6.19 -21.39
C ARG A 268 6.01 -6.28 -22.48
N ASP A 269 5.37 -7.44 -22.62
CA ASP A 269 4.34 -7.67 -23.64
C ASP A 269 3.07 -6.84 -23.35
N TYR A 270 2.67 -6.73 -22.08
CA TYR A 270 1.58 -5.85 -21.65
C TYR A 270 1.87 -4.38 -22.00
N LEU A 271 3.09 -3.91 -21.71
CA LEU A 271 3.54 -2.54 -21.99
C LEU A 271 3.55 -2.21 -23.49
N GLN A 272 3.88 -3.20 -24.34
CA GLN A 272 3.80 -3.05 -25.80
C GLN A 272 2.35 -2.84 -26.25
N ASN A 273 1.41 -3.60 -25.69
CA ASN A 273 0.00 -3.60 -26.06
C ASN A 273 -0.82 -2.47 -25.41
N HIS A 274 -0.33 -1.84 -24.34
CA HIS A 274 -1.03 -0.78 -23.62
C HIS A 274 -0.20 0.52 -23.57
N PRO A 275 -0.31 1.40 -24.59
CA PRO A 275 0.49 2.63 -24.69
C PRO A 275 0.48 3.53 -23.46
N ALA A 276 -0.65 3.63 -22.76
CA ALA A 276 -0.80 4.46 -21.56
C ALA A 276 0.05 3.96 -20.38
N GLU A 277 0.41 2.66 -20.36
CA GLU A 277 1.20 2.08 -19.27
C GLU A 277 2.63 2.65 -19.23
N ALA A 278 3.19 3.06 -20.36
CA ALA A 278 4.51 3.69 -20.38
C ALA A 278 4.56 5.00 -19.60
N SER A 279 3.47 5.79 -19.65
CA SER A 279 3.34 7.01 -18.84
C SER A 279 3.15 6.69 -17.35
N GLN A 280 2.44 5.61 -17.03
CA GLN A 280 2.24 5.15 -15.65
C GLN A 280 3.55 4.61 -15.04
N LEU A 281 4.30 3.81 -15.79
CA LEU A 281 5.62 3.35 -15.40
C LEU A 281 6.59 4.53 -15.27
N LEU A 282 6.54 5.52 -16.16
CA LEU A 282 7.34 6.73 -16.03
C LEU A 282 7.09 7.43 -14.70
N GLN A 283 5.83 7.67 -14.33
CA GLN A 283 5.48 8.31 -13.05
C GLN A 283 6.09 7.55 -11.87
N ASP A 284 5.96 6.21 -11.86
CA ASP A 284 6.56 5.34 -10.85
C ASP A 284 8.08 5.41 -10.78
N LEU A 285 8.74 5.49 -11.93
CA LEU A 285 10.19 5.62 -12.02
C LEU A 285 10.65 7.01 -11.55
N LEU A 286 9.90 8.07 -11.87
CA LEU A 286 10.20 9.45 -11.48
C LEU A 286 10.04 9.72 -9.99
N ILE A 287 9.19 8.96 -9.28
CA ILE A 287 9.07 9.05 -7.81
C ILE A 287 10.42 8.77 -7.10
N SER A 288 11.36 8.05 -7.73
CA SER A 288 12.70 7.86 -7.16
C SER A 288 13.66 9.04 -7.34
N VAL A 289 13.29 10.01 -8.19
CA VAL A 289 14.16 11.09 -8.69
C VAL A 289 14.05 12.33 -7.81
N THR A 290 12.89 12.57 -7.23
CA THR A 290 12.66 13.69 -6.31
C THR A 290 13.51 13.59 -5.03
N ASN A 291 13.93 12.40 -4.62
CA ASN A 291 14.85 12.22 -3.48
C ASN A 291 16.35 12.32 -3.85
N PHE A 292 16.71 12.35 -5.13
CA PHE A 292 18.12 12.46 -5.57
C PHE A 292 18.57 13.90 -5.86
N PHE A 293 17.63 14.83 -6.07
CA PHE A 293 17.93 16.24 -6.36
C PHE A 293 17.59 17.21 -5.21
N SER A 294 17.23 16.71 -4.02
CA SER A 294 17.03 17.53 -2.82
C SER A 294 18.20 17.43 -1.84
N ARG A 295 19.39 17.81 -2.30
CA ARG A 295 20.53 18.23 -1.47
C ARG A 295 21.27 19.36 -2.14
#